data_AF-F0XP09-F1
#
_entry.id   AF-F0XP09-F1
#
_cell.length_a   1.000
_cell.length_b   1.000
_cell.length_c   1.000
_cell.angle_alpha   90.00
_cell.angle_beta   90.00
_cell.angle_gamma   90.00
#
_symmetry.space_group_name_H-M   'P 1'
#
loop_
_entity.id
_entity.type
_entity.pdbx_description
1 polymer ?
#
loop_
_entity_poly.entity_id
_entity_poly.type
_entity_poly.pdbx_seq_one_letter_code
_entity_poly.pdbx_strand_id
1 'polypeptide(L)'
;MKQQHFQPTSTSNTAGHHPPKNSDHPPASSAAHQIAQHASLVPQSASPQTASLLMAELAKPISQTDEAGYIYMFWLTPESGTPAPTASAARSLLVPSGQPITGGQRRGSDVLESYAAAQPKTRGVGGGGGTGTLLLKIGRANNVQRRLNEWKRQCGYDLSLIRYYPYISSASATSGDGDPSTALPRKLPHSHKVERLIHIELAGRGLRIMDGEKCPACNREHREWFQVEATRKAVMEVDEAIRRWSDWDEGRLRGAK
;
A
#
# COMPACT_ATOMS: atom_id res chain seq x y z
N MET A 1 80.39 1.25 -40.61
CA MET A 1 81.02 0.05 -39.99
C MET A 1 80.49 -0.09 -38.57
N LYS A 2 80.53 -1.32 -38.00
CA LYS A 2 80.66 -1.75 -36.58
C LYS A 2 80.27 -0.73 -35.45
N GLN A 3 79.60 -1.10 -34.36
CA GLN A 3 79.26 -2.44 -33.80
C GLN A 3 78.08 -2.36 -32.80
N GLN A 4 77.69 -3.49 -32.20
CA GLN A 4 76.51 -3.66 -31.30
C GLN A 4 76.89 -3.88 -29.82
N HIS A 5 75.85 -3.99 -28.97
CA HIS A 5 75.79 -4.52 -27.57
C HIS A 5 76.05 -3.51 -26.43
N PHE A 6 75.52 -3.66 -25.20
CA PHE A 6 74.70 -4.71 -24.54
C PHE A 6 73.57 -4.10 -23.65
N GLN A 7 72.59 -4.92 -23.25
CA GLN A 7 71.61 -4.72 -22.14
C GLN A 7 71.93 -5.72 -20.99
N PRO A 8 71.23 -5.74 -19.81
CA PRO A 8 70.16 -4.88 -19.26
C PRO A 8 70.69 -4.11 -18.01
N THR A 9 69.98 -3.59 -16.99
CA THR A 9 68.61 -3.67 -16.40
C THR A 9 68.14 -2.22 -16.01
N SER A 10 67.10 -1.87 -15.22
CA SER A 10 66.20 -2.59 -14.29
C SER A 10 64.87 -1.82 -14.03
N THR A 11 64.16 -2.18 -12.95
CA THR A 11 62.99 -1.49 -12.34
C THR A 11 63.30 -0.04 -11.89
N SER A 12 62.35 0.90 -11.86
CA SER A 12 61.05 0.85 -11.16
C SER A 12 60.01 1.83 -11.74
N ASN A 13 58.73 1.70 -11.32
CA ASN A 13 57.57 2.27 -12.01
C ASN A 13 57.04 3.58 -11.37
N THR A 14 56.24 4.33 -12.16
CA THR A 14 55.70 5.65 -11.79
C THR A 14 54.54 5.60 -10.78
N ALA A 15 54.38 6.69 -10.02
CA ALA A 15 53.19 6.98 -9.23
C ALA A 15 52.81 8.47 -9.39
N GLY A 16 51.73 8.74 -10.13
CA GLY A 16 51.22 10.09 -10.35
C GLY A 16 50.49 10.66 -9.13
N HIS A 17 50.46 11.99 -8.99
CA HIS A 17 49.68 12.65 -7.94
C HIS A 17 48.19 12.61 -8.28
N HIS A 18 47.37 12.03 -7.38
CA HIS A 18 45.91 12.14 -7.43
C HIS A 18 45.43 13.23 -6.45
N PRO A 19 44.48 14.11 -6.84
CA PRO A 19 43.81 14.99 -5.89
C PRO A 19 42.88 14.18 -4.94
N PRO A 20 42.58 14.69 -3.74
CA PRO A 20 41.70 14.02 -2.80
C PRO A 20 40.26 13.95 -3.32
N LYS A 21 39.55 12.87 -2.96
CA LYS A 21 38.14 12.69 -3.27
C LYS A 21 37.28 13.47 -2.28
N ASN A 22 36.26 14.20 -2.76
CA ASN A 22 35.19 14.68 -1.89
C ASN A 22 34.49 13.48 -1.24
N SER A 23 34.41 13.50 0.10
CA SER A 23 33.57 12.58 0.85
C SER A 23 32.22 13.24 1.12
N ASP A 24 31.29 13.07 0.18
CA ASP A 24 29.90 13.56 0.26
C ASP A 24 29.08 12.79 1.32
N HIS A 25 29.45 12.96 2.59
CA HIS A 25 28.63 12.56 3.72
C HIS A 25 27.56 13.63 3.97
N PRO A 26 26.26 13.29 3.92
CA PRO A 26 25.21 14.26 4.23
C PRO A 26 25.33 14.72 5.70
N PRO A 27 25.13 16.01 6.00
CA PRO A 27 25.30 16.54 7.35
C PRO A 27 24.33 15.87 8.32
N ALA A 28 24.80 15.55 9.53
CA ALA A 28 24.02 14.79 10.53
C ALA A 28 22.68 15.45 10.89
N SER A 29 22.57 16.78 10.77
CA SER A 29 21.32 17.53 10.92
C SER A 29 20.25 17.13 9.88
N SER A 30 20.63 16.84 8.64
CA SER A 30 19.71 16.37 7.59
C SER A 30 19.19 14.96 7.90
N ALA A 31 20.07 14.07 8.38
CA ALA A 31 19.66 12.72 8.81
C ALA A 31 18.72 12.79 10.01
N ALA A 32 19.03 13.58 11.04
CA ALA A 32 18.17 13.79 12.21
C ALA A 32 16.80 14.38 11.83
N HIS A 33 16.76 15.37 10.93
CA HIS A 33 15.53 15.96 10.43
C HIS A 33 14.66 14.95 9.66
N GLN A 34 15.27 14.14 8.78
CA GLN A 34 14.56 13.06 8.08
C GLN A 34 14.01 11.99 9.05
N ILE A 35 14.78 11.63 10.09
CA ILE A 35 14.31 10.71 11.14
C ILE A 35 13.12 11.30 11.90
N ALA A 36 13.15 12.59 12.26
CA ALA A 36 12.03 13.26 12.93
C ALA A 36 10.78 13.34 12.03
N GLN A 37 10.95 13.64 10.74
CA GLN A 37 9.87 13.61 9.74
C GLN A 37 9.29 12.20 9.52
N HIS A 38 10.13 11.16 9.56
CA HIS A 38 9.66 9.78 9.46
C HIS A 38 8.93 9.32 10.72
N ALA A 39 9.41 9.71 11.90
CA ALA A 39 8.80 9.36 13.18
C ALA A 39 7.39 9.95 13.37
N SER A 40 7.11 11.16 12.86
CA SER A 40 5.76 11.76 12.96
C SER A 40 4.71 11.09 12.07
N LEU A 41 5.12 10.24 11.13
CA LEU A 41 4.24 9.48 10.23
C LEU A 41 3.92 8.08 10.76
N VAL A 42 4.76 7.55 11.66
CA VAL A 42 4.52 6.25 12.30
C VAL A 42 3.34 6.38 13.28
N PRO A 43 2.32 5.49 13.20
CA PRO A 43 1.20 5.55 14.13
C PRO A 43 1.68 5.37 15.58
N GLN A 44 1.24 6.24 16.49
CA GLN A 44 1.58 6.15 17.92
C GLN A 44 1.07 4.84 18.58
N SER A 45 0.08 4.18 17.97
CA SER A 45 -0.45 2.88 18.36
C SER A 45 0.30 1.68 17.77
N ALA A 46 1.33 1.88 16.94
CA ALA A 46 2.13 0.80 16.38
C ALA A 46 3.08 0.22 17.43
N SER A 47 3.23 -1.11 17.46
CA SER A 47 4.23 -1.76 18.34
C SER A 47 5.66 -1.33 17.97
N PRO A 48 6.62 -1.34 18.91
CA PRO A 48 8.01 -0.94 18.64
C PRO A 48 8.65 -1.69 17.45
N GLN A 49 8.29 -2.96 17.25
CA GLN A 49 8.70 -3.79 16.12
C GLN A 49 8.12 -3.27 14.81
N THR A 50 6.83 -2.92 14.79
CA THR A 50 6.15 -2.33 13.61
C THR A 50 6.71 -0.95 13.28
N ALA A 51 6.90 -0.11 14.30
CA ALA A 51 7.51 1.20 14.16
C ALA A 51 8.93 1.10 13.56
N SER A 52 9.75 0.17 14.05
CA SER A 52 11.08 -0.11 13.50
C SER A 52 11.03 -0.54 12.01
N LEU A 53 10.12 -1.45 11.65
CA LEU A 53 9.93 -1.88 10.26
C LEU A 53 9.44 -0.74 9.34
N LEU A 54 8.53 0.11 9.82
CA LEU A 54 8.06 1.29 9.08
C LEU A 54 9.19 2.31 8.88
N MET A 55 9.96 2.63 9.92
CA MET A 55 11.12 3.52 9.84
C MET A 55 12.19 2.98 8.88
N ALA A 56 12.48 1.67 8.93
CA ALA A 56 13.43 1.02 8.04
C ALA A 56 12.95 0.99 6.58
N GLU A 57 11.64 0.94 6.31
CA GLU A 57 11.08 1.06 4.97
C GLU A 57 11.08 2.52 4.48
N LEU A 58 10.70 3.48 5.35
CA LEU A 58 10.75 4.92 5.06
C LEU A 58 12.16 5.39 4.72
N ALA A 59 13.18 4.92 5.44
CA ALA A 59 14.58 5.28 5.24
C ALA A 59 15.20 4.79 3.91
N LYS A 60 14.60 3.81 3.22
CA LYS A 60 15.09 3.36 1.91
C LYS A 60 14.90 4.46 0.85
N PRO A 61 15.81 4.60 -0.13
CA PRO A 61 15.52 5.38 -1.34
C PRO A 61 14.28 4.81 -2.06
N ILE A 62 13.65 5.63 -2.90
CA ILE A 62 12.63 5.16 -3.85
C ILE A 62 13.29 4.17 -4.82
N SER A 63 12.60 3.08 -5.17
CA SER A 63 13.12 2.14 -6.17
C SER A 63 13.08 2.77 -7.56
N GLN A 64 14.11 2.53 -8.39
CA GLN A 64 14.06 2.82 -9.82
C GLN A 64 12.97 2.03 -10.57
N THR A 65 12.42 0.99 -9.91
CA THR A 65 11.28 0.18 -10.39
C THR A 65 9.97 0.48 -9.66
N ASP A 66 9.87 1.59 -8.93
CA ASP A 66 8.58 2.10 -8.44
C ASP A 66 7.79 2.72 -9.60
N GLU A 67 6.46 2.54 -9.65
CA GLU A 67 5.61 3.08 -10.71
C GLU A 67 4.47 3.94 -10.17
N ALA A 68 4.08 4.94 -10.96
CA ALA A 68 2.92 5.77 -10.69
C ALA A 68 1.62 4.95 -10.84
N GLY A 69 0.93 4.74 -9.72
CA GLY A 69 -0.23 3.85 -9.64
C GLY A 69 -1.28 4.31 -8.63
N TYR A 70 -2.30 3.48 -8.46
CA TYR A 70 -3.31 3.64 -7.42
C TYR A 70 -3.19 2.48 -6.42
N ILE A 71 -3.40 2.75 -5.13
CA ILE A 71 -3.76 1.69 -4.17
C ILE A 71 -5.24 1.39 -4.35
N TYR A 72 -5.65 0.13 -4.30
CA TYR A 72 -7.05 -0.29 -4.25
C TYR A 72 -7.30 -1.20 -3.04
N MET A 73 -8.55 -1.19 -2.58
CA MET A 73 -9.05 -2.08 -1.52
C MET A 73 -10.39 -2.69 -1.94
N PHE A 74 -10.49 -4.02 -1.88
CA PHE A 74 -11.71 -4.75 -2.20
C PHE A 74 -11.99 -5.93 -1.27
N TRP A 75 -13.27 -6.29 -1.16
CA TRP A 75 -13.70 -7.52 -0.49
C TRP A 75 -13.41 -8.75 -1.37
N LEU A 76 -13.00 -9.83 -0.72
CA LEU A 76 -12.86 -11.16 -1.31
C LEU A 76 -14.04 -12.02 -0.90
N THR A 77 -14.84 -12.48 -1.87
CA THR A 77 -15.94 -13.43 -1.65
C THR A 77 -15.67 -14.69 -2.48
N PRO A 78 -15.66 -15.91 -1.90
CA PRO A 78 -15.48 -17.12 -2.71
C PRO A 78 -16.62 -17.30 -3.71
N GLU A 79 -16.30 -17.73 -4.93
CA GLU A 79 -17.28 -17.94 -6.01
C GLU A 79 -18.30 -19.06 -5.72
N SER A 80 -18.04 -19.92 -4.73
CA SER A 80 -18.94 -20.94 -4.20
C SER A 80 -19.85 -20.46 -3.05
N GLY A 81 -19.79 -19.18 -2.67
CA GLY A 81 -20.56 -18.60 -1.58
C GLY A 81 -21.92 -18.01 -2.00
N THR A 82 -22.55 -17.26 -1.10
CA THR A 82 -23.67 -16.37 -1.46
C THR A 82 -23.17 -15.21 -2.33
N PRO A 83 -24.00 -14.66 -3.25
CA PRO A 83 -23.56 -13.62 -4.18
C PRO A 83 -22.98 -12.39 -3.48
N ALA A 84 -21.78 -11.98 -3.89
CA ALA A 84 -21.11 -10.83 -3.31
C ALA A 84 -21.96 -9.54 -3.45
N PRO A 85 -22.16 -8.76 -2.37
CA PRO A 85 -22.81 -7.46 -2.46
C PRO A 85 -22.12 -6.53 -3.48
N THR A 86 -22.91 -5.62 -4.07
CA THR A 86 -22.43 -4.78 -5.18
C THR A 86 -21.34 -3.80 -4.75
N ALA A 87 -20.46 -3.44 -5.68
CA ALA A 87 -19.42 -2.44 -5.41
C ALA A 87 -19.98 -1.07 -4.97
N SER A 88 -21.23 -0.73 -5.33
CA SER A 88 -21.91 0.47 -4.82
C SER A 88 -22.22 0.39 -3.32
N ALA A 89 -22.73 -0.77 -2.87
CA ALA A 89 -22.95 -1.05 -1.45
C ALA A 89 -21.62 -1.02 -0.69
N ALA A 90 -20.56 -1.65 -1.23
CA ALA A 90 -19.21 -1.63 -0.64
C ALA A 90 -18.65 -0.21 -0.45
N ARG A 91 -18.75 0.66 -1.47
CA ARG A 91 -18.30 2.06 -1.42
C ARG A 91 -19.02 2.88 -0.35
N SER A 92 -20.31 2.61 -0.14
CA SER A 92 -21.18 3.35 0.79
C SER A 92 -20.71 3.30 2.24
N LEU A 93 -19.95 2.25 2.61
CA LEU A 93 -19.41 2.06 3.97
C LEU A 93 -18.47 3.18 4.43
N LEU A 94 -17.69 3.74 3.50
CA LEU A 94 -16.68 4.76 3.74
C LEU A 94 -17.16 6.17 3.35
N VAL A 95 -18.48 6.39 3.29
CA VAL A 95 -19.09 7.72 3.15
C VAL A 95 -19.35 8.32 4.54
N PRO A 96 -18.92 9.55 4.85
CA PRO A 96 -19.20 10.19 6.13
C PRO A 96 -20.70 10.28 6.44
N SER A 97 -21.09 10.01 7.68
CA SER A 97 -22.49 9.84 8.11
C SER A 97 -23.37 11.11 8.09
N GLY A 98 -22.90 12.20 7.47
CA GLY A 98 -23.56 13.52 7.44
C GLY A 98 -24.10 13.95 6.07
N GLN A 99 -23.96 13.13 5.03
CA GLN A 99 -24.62 13.37 3.74
C GLN A 99 -26.06 12.81 3.79
N PRO A 100 -27.09 13.55 3.32
CA PRO A 100 -28.45 13.03 3.22
C PRO A 100 -28.50 11.81 2.30
N ILE A 101 -28.87 10.64 2.84
CA ILE A 101 -28.99 9.40 2.07
C ILE A 101 -30.32 9.42 1.31
N THR A 102 -30.29 9.99 0.09
CA THR A 102 -31.48 10.09 -0.77
C THR A 102 -31.83 8.76 -1.43
N GLY A 103 -32.70 7.99 -0.79
CA GLY A 103 -33.44 6.88 -1.40
C GLY A 103 -32.73 5.51 -1.39
N GLY A 104 -33.33 4.54 -0.69
CA GLY A 104 -33.11 3.09 -0.90
C GLY A 104 -31.72 2.51 -0.58
N GLN A 105 -30.73 3.32 -0.21
CA GLN A 105 -29.38 2.87 0.07
C GLN A 105 -29.35 2.03 1.36
N ARG A 106 -28.93 0.77 1.27
CA ARG A 106 -28.86 -0.17 2.42
C ARG A 106 -27.96 0.38 3.52
N ARG A 107 -28.32 0.14 4.79
CA ARG A 107 -27.53 0.62 5.93
C ARG A 107 -26.20 -0.13 5.94
N GLY A 108 -25.12 0.56 6.32
CA GLY A 108 -23.77 -0.01 6.23
C GLY A 108 -23.60 -1.32 7.01
N SER A 109 -24.30 -1.49 8.13
CA SER A 109 -24.42 -2.74 8.88
C SER A 109 -24.79 -3.93 7.99
N ASP A 110 -25.83 -3.77 7.18
CA ASP A 110 -26.47 -4.84 6.40
C ASP A 110 -25.54 -5.32 5.28
N VAL A 111 -24.67 -4.41 4.81
CA VAL A 111 -23.63 -4.69 3.83
C VAL A 111 -22.48 -5.47 4.47
N LEU A 112 -21.99 -5.09 5.66
CA LEU A 112 -20.97 -5.89 6.36
C LEU A 112 -21.50 -7.27 6.74
N GLU A 113 -22.72 -7.35 7.26
CA GLU A 113 -23.36 -8.64 7.61
C GLU A 113 -23.48 -9.56 6.38
N SER A 114 -23.87 -9.01 5.21
CA SER A 114 -23.97 -9.82 3.99
C SER A 114 -22.61 -10.29 3.43
N TYR A 115 -21.51 -9.54 3.60
CA TYR A 115 -20.17 -10.07 3.32
C TYR A 115 -19.70 -11.09 4.37
N ALA A 116 -20.03 -10.88 5.65
CA ALA A 116 -19.64 -11.77 6.74
C ALA A 116 -20.33 -13.14 6.63
N ALA A 117 -21.62 -13.14 6.29
CA ALA A 117 -22.38 -14.36 5.99
C ALA A 117 -21.90 -15.08 4.72
N ALA A 118 -21.25 -14.37 3.79
CA ALA A 118 -20.66 -14.93 2.58
C ALA A 118 -19.24 -15.48 2.76
N GLN A 119 -18.58 -15.24 3.91
CA GLN A 119 -17.31 -15.89 4.22
C GLN A 119 -17.52 -17.35 4.66
N PRO A 120 -16.63 -18.27 4.28
CA PRO A 120 -16.68 -19.64 4.75
C PRO A 120 -16.34 -19.66 6.24
N LYS A 121 -17.30 -20.09 7.08
CA LYS A 121 -17.09 -20.18 8.53
C LYS A 121 -15.98 -21.20 8.82
N THR A 122 -14.79 -20.70 9.17
CA THR A 122 -13.62 -21.51 9.49
C THR A 122 -13.91 -22.40 10.69
N ARG A 123 -13.95 -23.71 10.48
CA ARG A 123 -14.21 -24.74 11.51
C ARG A 123 -12.98 -24.91 12.42
N GLY A 124 -12.62 -23.87 13.18
CA GLY A 124 -11.33 -23.82 13.88
C GLY A 124 -11.23 -22.95 15.14
N VAL A 125 -12.24 -22.15 15.51
CA VAL A 125 -12.30 -21.46 16.80
C VAL A 125 -13.70 -21.65 17.40
N GLY A 126 -13.78 -22.14 18.63
CA GLY A 126 -15.04 -22.49 19.28
C GLY A 126 -15.58 -21.43 20.22
N GLY A 127 -16.90 -21.41 20.40
CA GLY A 127 -17.56 -20.84 21.58
C GLY A 127 -17.94 -19.36 21.53
N GLY A 128 -19.21 -19.09 21.22
CA GLY A 128 -19.93 -17.89 21.69
C GLY A 128 -19.83 -16.63 20.83
N GLY A 129 -20.99 -16.16 20.33
CA GLY A 129 -21.28 -14.74 20.04
C GLY A 129 -20.43 -13.99 19.01
N GLY A 130 -19.42 -14.61 18.40
CA GLY A 130 -18.40 -13.92 17.61
C GLY A 130 -18.96 -13.11 16.44
N THR A 131 -18.58 -11.83 16.37
CA THR A 131 -18.72 -11.00 15.18
C THR A 131 -18.03 -11.70 14.00
N GLY A 132 -18.69 -11.71 12.83
CA GLY A 132 -18.09 -12.30 11.63
C GLY A 132 -16.78 -11.60 11.26
N THR A 133 -15.95 -12.26 10.46
CA THR A 133 -14.76 -11.62 9.89
C THR A 133 -14.96 -11.38 8.39
N LEU A 134 -14.26 -10.38 7.85
CA LEU A 134 -14.28 -10.03 6.45
C LEU A 134 -12.87 -10.16 5.87
N LEU A 135 -12.77 -10.66 4.64
CA LEU A 135 -11.52 -10.83 3.94
C LEU A 135 -11.29 -9.67 2.97
N LEU A 136 -10.27 -8.87 3.24
CA LEU A 136 -9.83 -7.73 2.42
C LEU A 136 -8.62 -8.11 1.58
N LYS A 137 -8.57 -7.57 0.36
CA LYS A 137 -7.34 -7.46 -0.42
C LYS A 137 -6.98 -6.00 -0.63
N ILE A 138 -5.71 -5.67 -0.39
CA ILE A 138 -5.13 -4.35 -0.61
C ILE A 138 -3.93 -4.50 -1.53
N GLY A 139 -3.88 -3.74 -2.62
CA GLY A 139 -2.69 -3.71 -3.46
C GLY A 139 -2.65 -2.54 -4.45
N ARG A 140 -1.56 -2.44 -5.22
CA ARG A 140 -1.36 -1.40 -6.25
C ARG A 140 -1.67 -1.85 -7.69
N ALA A 141 -2.01 -0.89 -8.55
CA ALA A 141 -1.98 -1.02 -10.00
C ALA A 141 -1.94 0.35 -10.73
N ASN A 142 -1.22 0.44 -11.85
CA ASN A 142 -1.34 1.55 -12.79
C ASN A 142 -2.73 1.66 -13.48
N ASN A 143 -3.49 0.55 -13.57
CA ASN A 143 -4.88 0.47 -14.03
C ASN A 143 -5.66 -0.53 -13.17
N VAL A 144 -6.47 -0.03 -12.23
CA VAL A 144 -7.22 -0.82 -11.24
C VAL A 144 -8.25 -1.75 -11.91
N GLN A 145 -9.02 -1.26 -12.90
CA GLN A 145 -10.07 -2.05 -13.54
C GLN A 145 -9.50 -3.25 -14.31
N ARG A 146 -8.41 -3.04 -15.07
CA ARG A 146 -7.69 -4.14 -15.71
C ARG A 146 -7.19 -5.15 -14.66
N ARG A 147 -6.61 -4.67 -13.57
CA ARG A 147 -6.07 -5.54 -12.51
C ARG A 147 -7.14 -6.39 -11.84
N LEU A 148 -8.33 -5.85 -11.56
CA LEU A 148 -9.44 -6.64 -11.02
C LEU A 148 -9.90 -7.72 -12.01
N ASN A 149 -10.00 -7.41 -13.30
CA ASN A 149 -10.37 -8.39 -14.33
C ASN A 149 -9.33 -9.52 -14.48
N GLU A 150 -8.04 -9.19 -14.41
CA GLU A 150 -6.95 -10.19 -14.35
C GLU A 150 -7.05 -11.05 -13.09
N TRP A 151 -7.32 -10.44 -11.94
CA TRP A 151 -7.27 -11.11 -10.65
C TRP A 151 -8.49 -12.02 -10.39
N LYS A 152 -9.71 -11.63 -10.84
CA LYS A 152 -10.88 -12.52 -10.80
C LYS A 152 -10.60 -13.82 -11.59
N ARG A 153 -10.03 -13.69 -12.81
CA ARG A 153 -9.66 -14.83 -13.66
C ARG A 153 -8.53 -15.69 -13.07
N GLN A 154 -7.60 -15.10 -12.32
CA GLN A 154 -6.50 -15.85 -11.72
C GLN A 154 -6.90 -16.60 -10.44
N CYS A 155 -7.82 -16.06 -9.64
CA CYS A 155 -7.99 -16.48 -8.25
C CYS A 155 -9.40 -16.98 -7.87
N GLY A 156 -10.43 -16.89 -8.73
CA GLY A 156 -11.74 -17.52 -8.44
C GLY A 156 -12.51 -16.89 -7.25
N TYR A 157 -12.34 -15.59 -7.05
CA TYR A 157 -13.09 -14.79 -6.07
C TYR A 157 -13.93 -13.73 -6.78
N ASP A 158 -15.12 -13.46 -6.27
CA ASP A 158 -15.85 -12.24 -6.57
C ASP A 158 -15.25 -11.05 -5.82
N LEU A 159 -15.00 -9.96 -6.56
CA LEU A 159 -14.21 -8.81 -6.11
C LEU A 159 -15.09 -7.56 -6.05
N SER A 160 -15.41 -7.10 -4.83
CA SER A 160 -16.22 -5.89 -4.65
C SER A 160 -15.36 -4.69 -4.23
N LEU A 161 -15.06 -3.82 -5.20
CA LEU A 161 -14.20 -2.64 -5.03
C LEU A 161 -14.81 -1.60 -4.09
N ILE A 162 -14.22 -1.47 -2.90
CA ILE A 162 -14.61 -0.52 -1.85
C ILE A 162 -14.11 0.87 -2.21
N ARG A 163 -12.81 1.01 -2.51
CA ARG A 163 -12.15 2.29 -2.77
C ARG A 163 -10.83 2.09 -3.54
N TYR A 164 -10.41 3.14 -4.24
CA TYR A 164 -9.03 3.32 -4.69
C TYR A 164 -8.52 4.69 -4.24
N TYR A 165 -7.20 4.84 -4.21
CA TYR A 165 -6.49 5.99 -3.65
C TYR A 165 -5.43 6.46 -4.65
N PRO A 166 -5.22 7.78 -4.84
CA PRO A 166 -5.78 8.88 -4.06
C PRO A 166 -7.30 9.04 -4.20
N TYR A 167 -7.99 9.22 -3.06
CA TYR A 167 -9.45 9.32 -3.05
C TYR A 167 -9.88 10.77 -3.19
N ILE A 168 -10.26 11.15 -4.41
CA ILE A 168 -10.89 12.44 -4.68
C ILE A 168 -12.37 12.32 -4.32
N SER A 169 -12.81 13.08 -3.31
CA SER A 169 -14.24 13.24 -3.03
C SER A 169 -14.90 14.01 -4.18
N SER A 170 -16.08 13.60 -4.62
CA SER A 170 -16.79 14.27 -5.73
C SER A 170 -17.09 15.74 -5.43
N ALA A 171 -17.33 16.09 -4.16
CA ALA A 171 -17.52 17.48 -3.72
C ALA A 171 -16.24 18.33 -3.81
N SER A 172 -15.05 17.71 -3.79
CA SER A 172 -13.76 18.39 -3.93
C SER A 172 -13.34 18.59 -5.38
N ALA A 173 -14.02 17.94 -6.34
CA ALA A 173 -13.79 18.16 -7.78
C ALA A 173 -14.51 19.41 -8.31
N THR A 174 -15.37 20.04 -7.50
CA THR A 174 -16.22 21.19 -7.86
C THR A 174 -15.83 22.51 -7.18
N SER A 175 -14.72 22.54 -6.43
CA SER A 175 -14.33 23.70 -5.60
C SER A 175 -12.83 24.02 -5.70
N GLY A 176 -12.47 24.87 -6.66
CA GLY A 176 -11.14 25.46 -6.77
C GLY A 176 -10.78 25.85 -8.21
N ASP A 177 -10.22 27.05 -8.39
CA ASP A 177 -9.80 27.64 -9.67
C ASP A 177 -8.49 27.02 -10.19
N GLY A 178 -8.49 25.69 -10.34
CA GLY A 178 -7.37 24.90 -10.83
C GLY A 178 -7.40 24.71 -12.33
N ASP A 179 -6.24 24.86 -12.98
CA ASP A 179 -5.99 24.48 -14.38
C ASP A 179 -6.55 23.06 -14.66
N PRO A 180 -7.36 22.86 -15.73
CA PRO A 180 -7.94 21.56 -16.06
C PRO A 180 -6.92 20.43 -16.29
N SER A 181 -5.63 20.74 -16.49
CA SER A 181 -4.57 19.70 -16.46
C SER A 181 -4.51 18.93 -15.12
N THR A 182 -4.96 19.54 -14.03
CA THR A 182 -4.96 18.96 -12.68
C THR A 182 -6.21 18.13 -12.33
N ALA A 183 -7.21 18.09 -13.22
CA ALA A 183 -8.49 17.43 -12.97
C ALA A 183 -8.50 15.90 -13.24
N LEU A 184 -7.42 15.35 -13.80
CA LEU A 184 -7.25 13.89 -13.91
C LEU A 184 -7.03 13.29 -12.51
N PRO A 185 -7.60 12.11 -12.19
CA PRO A 185 -7.28 11.40 -10.95
C PRO A 185 -5.77 11.11 -10.88
N ARG A 186 -5.05 11.92 -10.10
CA ARG A 186 -3.59 11.80 -9.99
C ARG A 186 -3.23 10.48 -9.33
N LYS A 187 -2.14 9.88 -9.81
CA LYS A 187 -1.58 8.65 -9.28
C LYS A 187 -0.63 8.96 -8.12
N LEU A 188 -0.50 8.01 -7.19
CA LEU A 188 0.59 8.00 -6.23
C LEU A 188 1.89 7.72 -6.99
N PRO A 189 2.91 8.58 -6.91
CA PRO A 189 4.15 8.43 -7.68
C PRO A 189 4.95 7.18 -7.29
N HIS A 190 4.90 6.77 -6.01
CA HIS A 190 5.70 5.66 -5.48
C HIS A 190 4.80 4.55 -4.93
N SER A 191 3.90 4.04 -5.78
CA SER A 191 2.82 3.14 -5.37
C SER A 191 3.31 1.79 -4.82
N HIS A 192 4.53 1.34 -5.17
CA HIS A 192 5.17 0.17 -4.55
C HIS A 192 5.57 0.47 -3.10
N LYS A 193 6.23 1.59 -2.83
CA LYS A 193 6.62 1.96 -1.47
C LYS A 193 5.40 2.27 -0.58
N VAL A 194 4.37 2.93 -1.11
CA VAL A 194 3.12 3.19 -0.38
C VAL A 194 2.41 1.89 0.00
N GLU A 195 2.22 0.96 -0.95
CA GLU A 195 1.62 -0.35 -0.65
C GLU A 195 2.43 -1.08 0.43
N ARG A 196 3.76 -1.08 0.31
CA ARG A 196 4.67 -1.76 1.24
C ARG A 196 4.55 -1.22 2.67
N LEU A 197 4.40 0.10 2.85
CA LEU A 197 4.21 0.72 4.16
C LEU A 197 2.86 0.33 4.79
N ILE A 198 1.77 0.40 4.02
CA ILE A 198 0.43 -0.07 4.43
C ILE A 198 0.49 -1.55 4.85
N HIS A 199 1.17 -2.37 4.05
CA HIS A 199 1.35 -3.80 4.27
C HIS A 199 2.15 -4.14 5.52
N ILE A 200 3.06 -3.29 5.97
CA ILE A 200 3.80 -3.43 7.23
C ILE A 200 2.90 -3.03 8.41
N GLU A 201 2.22 -1.89 8.34
CA GLU A 201 1.35 -1.42 9.43
C GLU A 201 0.22 -2.42 9.73
N LEU A 202 -0.48 -2.89 8.70
CA LEU A 202 -1.58 -3.84 8.88
C LEU A 202 -1.10 -5.24 9.31
N ALA A 203 0.16 -5.59 9.03
CA ALA A 203 0.79 -6.78 9.63
C ALA A 203 1.04 -6.56 11.14
N GLY A 204 1.54 -5.38 11.50
CA GLY A 204 1.79 -4.99 12.89
C GLY A 204 0.54 -4.94 13.77
N ARG A 205 -0.63 -4.70 13.17
CA ARG A 205 -1.96 -4.82 13.81
C ARG A 205 -2.49 -6.26 13.91
N GLY A 206 -1.74 -7.27 13.43
CA GLY A 206 -2.19 -8.67 13.39
C GLY A 206 -3.25 -8.99 12.33
N LEU A 207 -3.59 -8.05 11.44
CA LEU A 207 -4.64 -8.21 10.43
C LEU A 207 -4.19 -9.00 9.20
N ARG A 208 -2.87 -9.16 9.00
CA ARG A 208 -2.30 -9.95 7.89
C ARG A 208 -2.54 -11.44 8.14
N ILE A 209 -3.09 -12.14 7.16
CA ILE A 209 -3.05 -13.60 7.14
C ILE A 209 -1.59 -14.01 6.88
N MET A 210 -0.93 -14.54 7.91
CA MET A 210 0.47 -14.97 7.82
C MET A 210 0.58 -16.42 7.34
N ASP A 211 -0.19 -17.32 7.98
CA ASP A 211 -0.14 -18.77 7.74
C ASP A 211 -1.30 -19.24 6.85
N GLY A 212 -1.53 -18.51 5.74
CA GLY A 212 -2.59 -18.81 4.79
C GLY A 212 -2.27 -20.02 3.93
N GLU A 213 -3.23 -20.94 3.81
CA GLU A 213 -3.19 -21.99 2.78
C GLU A 213 -2.98 -21.38 1.39
N LYS A 214 -2.28 -22.10 0.51
CA LYS A 214 -2.08 -21.65 -0.88
C LYS A 214 -3.44 -21.45 -1.54
N CYS A 215 -3.60 -20.32 -2.24
CA CYS A 215 -4.85 -19.95 -2.91
C CYS A 215 -5.43 -21.13 -3.71
N PRO A 216 -6.64 -21.63 -3.39
CA PRO A 216 -7.15 -22.89 -3.95
C PRO A 216 -7.30 -22.86 -5.48
N ALA A 217 -7.47 -21.67 -6.08
CA ALA A 217 -7.53 -21.49 -7.52
C ALA A 217 -6.14 -21.28 -8.18
N CYS A 218 -5.21 -20.56 -7.53
CA CYS A 218 -3.95 -20.13 -8.18
C CYS A 218 -2.66 -20.73 -7.59
N ASN A 219 -2.78 -21.55 -6.54
CA ASN A 219 -1.72 -22.29 -5.84
C ASN A 219 -0.50 -21.43 -5.39
N ARG A 220 -0.73 -20.15 -5.11
CA ARG A 220 0.28 -19.19 -4.60
C ARG A 220 -0.14 -18.61 -3.25
N GLU A 221 0.84 -18.16 -2.48
CA GLU A 221 0.64 -17.33 -1.29
C GLU A 221 0.16 -15.93 -1.68
N HIS A 222 -0.79 -15.38 -0.92
CA HIS A 222 -1.23 -13.99 -1.08
C HIS A 222 -0.87 -13.15 0.14
N ARG A 223 0.37 -12.63 0.14
CA ARG A 223 0.91 -11.68 1.13
C ARG A 223 0.27 -10.28 1.06
N GLU A 224 -0.93 -10.19 0.51
CA GLU A 224 -1.67 -8.97 0.17
C GLU A 224 -3.14 -9.08 0.65
N TRP A 225 -3.44 -10.08 1.49
CA TRP A 225 -4.73 -10.37 2.09
C TRP A 225 -4.72 -10.06 3.60
N PHE A 226 -5.83 -9.51 4.09
CA PHE A 226 -6.00 -9.08 5.46
C PHE A 226 -7.38 -9.51 5.97
N GLN A 227 -7.42 -10.13 7.15
CA GLN A 227 -8.66 -10.48 7.83
C GLN A 227 -8.98 -9.38 8.84
N VAL A 228 -10.22 -8.88 8.81
CA VAL A 228 -10.71 -7.84 9.73
C VAL A 228 -12.03 -8.28 10.37
N GLU A 229 -12.40 -7.67 11.48
CA GLU A 229 -13.75 -7.81 12.04
C GLU A 229 -14.80 -7.23 11.07
N ALA A 230 -16.01 -7.80 11.05
CA ALA A 230 -17.17 -7.27 10.32
C ALA A 230 -17.80 -6.04 10.99
N THR A 231 -16.98 -5.14 11.55
CA THR A 231 -17.43 -3.84 12.08
C THR A 231 -16.93 -2.70 11.22
N ARG A 232 -17.76 -1.66 11.07
CA ARG A 232 -17.41 -0.45 10.29
C ARG A 232 -16.09 0.18 10.78
N LYS A 233 -15.83 0.11 12.08
CA LYS A 233 -14.59 0.58 12.73
C LYS A 233 -13.36 -0.10 12.14
N ALA A 234 -13.35 -1.43 12.05
CA ALA A 234 -12.21 -2.17 11.49
C ALA A 234 -11.94 -1.81 10.02
N VAL A 235 -12.99 -1.57 9.21
CA VAL A 235 -12.82 -1.12 7.81
C VAL A 235 -12.29 0.31 7.73
N MET A 236 -12.73 1.19 8.62
CA MET A 236 -12.24 2.57 8.71
C MET A 236 -10.77 2.63 9.17
N GLU A 237 -10.35 1.80 10.11
CA GLU A 237 -8.96 1.70 10.55
C GLU A 237 -7.99 1.30 9.42
N VAL A 238 -8.45 0.50 8.45
CA VAL A 238 -7.69 0.16 7.24
C VAL A 238 -7.69 1.31 6.22
N ASP A 239 -8.84 1.96 6.01
CA ASP A 239 -9.00 3.15 5.15
C ASP A 239 -8.12 4.33 5.64
N GLU A 240 -8.03 4.54 6.96
CA GLU A 240 -7.10 5.49 7.60
C GLU A 240 -5.63 5.13 7.37
N ALA A 241 -5.26 3.85 7.48
CA ALA A 241 -3.89 3.41 7.20
C ALA A 241 -3.51 3.64 5.73
N ILE A 242 -4.43 3.34 4.80
CA ILE A 242 -4.19 3.60 3.37
C ILE A 242 -4.08 5.10 3.07
N ARG A 243 -4.93 5.94 3.68
CA ARG A 243 -4.83 7.41 3.54
C ARG A 243 -3.48 7.92 4.04
N ARG A 244 -3.07 7.61 5.28
CA ARG A 244 -1.82 8.13 5.86
C ARG A 244 -0.60 7.94 4.97
N TRP A 245 -0.44 6.76 4.37
CA TRP A 245 0.68 6.48 3.47
C TRP A 245 0.49 7.02 2.05
N SER A 246 -0.76 7.23 1.61
CA SER A 246 -1.06 7.96 0.37
C SER A 246 -0.71 9.45 0.53
N ASP A 247 -1.23 10.09 1.57
CA ASP A 247 -1.08 11.51 1.88
C ASP A 247 0.41 11.88 2.12
N TRP A 248 1.19 10.96 2.70
CA TRP A 248 2.65 11.07 2.81
C TRP A 248 3.33 11.21 1.45
N ASP A 249 3.02 10.30 0.52
CA ASP A 249 3.66 10.25 -0.80
C ASP A 249 3.27 11.47 -1.66
N GLU A 250 2.01 11.88 -1.54
CA GLU A 250 1.51 13.12 -2.13
C GLU A 250 2.12 14.37 -1.49
N GLY A 251 2.43 14.35 -0.19
CA GLY A 251 3.14 15.40 0.52
C GLY A 251 4.58 15.56 0.01
N ARG A 252 5.26 14.45 -0.31
CA ARG A 252 6.60 14.49 -0.91
C ARG A 252 6.62 15.17 -2.28
N LEU A 253 5.56 15.05 -3.09
CA LEU A 253 5.43 15.81 -4.35
C LEU A 253 5.29 17.32 -4.13
N ARG A 254 4.60 17.74 -3.06
CA ARG A 254 4.41 19.17 -2.75
C ARG A 254 5.67 19.85 -2.23
N GLY A 255 6.57 19.09 -1.58
CA GLY A 255 7.88 19.56 -1.12
C GLY A 255 9.02 19.38 -2.15
N ALA A 256 8.71 19.09 -3.41
CA ALA A 256 9.68 18.84 -4.49
C ALA A 256 9.48 19.78 -5.70
N LYS A 257 9.03 21.00 -5.45
CA LYS A 257 8.89 22.12 -6.40
C LYS A 257 9.58 23.36 -5.84
#